data_AF-A0A163JH61-F1
#
_entry.id   AF-A0A163JH61-F1
#
_cell.length_a   1.000
_cell.length_b   1.000
_cell.length_c   1.000
_cell.angle_alpha   90.00
_cell.angle_beta   90.00
_cell.angle_gamma   90.00
#
_symmetry.space_group_name_H-M   'P 1'
#
loop_
_entity.id
_entity.type
_entity.pdbx_description
1 polymer ?
#
loop_
_entity_poly.entity_id
_entity_poly.type
_entity_poly.pdbx_seq_one_letter_code
_entity_poly.pdbx_strand_id
1 'polypeptide(L)'
;MVLTKDGTLSSCVIPTNCVLIEWSFDNVKKSYGKLIDIAESLPRVKVIERTENYWHGVVHSLIFRFPDDLEILKIPNKGIIQVRSASRLGLGDLGVNRNRIENLYSQL
;
A
#
# COMPACT_ATOMS: atom_id res chain seq x y z
N MET A 1 -0.94 -14.26 -6.10
CA MET A 1 0.42 -13.83 -5.72
C MET A 1 0.58 -12.42 -6.24
N VAL A 2 0.77 -11.43 -5.37
CA VAL A 2 0.67 -10.01 -5.74
C VAL A 2 1.99 -9.43 -6.26
N LEU A 3 3.10 -10.08 -5.94
CA LEU A 3 4.38 -9.82 -6.59
C LEU A 3 4.38 -10.42 -7.99
N THR A 4 4.68 -9.58 -8.98
CA THR A 4 4.95 -10.00 -10.35
C THR A 4 6.27 -10.78 -10.40
N LYS A 5 6.51 -11.49 -11.51
CA LYS A 5 7.81 -12.16 -11.74
C LYS A 5 8.98 -11.18 -11.73
N ASP A 6 8.72 -9.91 -11.99
CA ASP A 6 9.71 -8.84 -12.07
C ASP A 6 10.00 -8.20 -10.70
N GLY A 7 9.40 -8.72 -9.61
CA GLY A 7 9.60 -8.21 -8.26
C GLY A 7 8.95 -6.85 -8.02
N THR A 8 7.81 -6.59 -8.67
CA THR A 8 6.98 -5.39 -8.48
C THR A 8 5.58 -5.76 -7.99
N LEU A 9 4.85 -4.80 -7.43
CA LEU A 9 3.43 -4.96 -7.12
C LEU A 9 2.60 -5.06 -8.41
N SER A 10 1.58 -5.92 -8.40
CA SER A 10 0.67 -6.07 -9.52
C SER A 10 -0.04 -4.75 -9.86
N SER A 11 -0.28 -4.50 -11.15
CA SER A 11 -0.99 -3.30 -11.62
C SER A 11 -2.44 -3.23 -11.13
N CYS A 12 -3.00 -2.03 -11.19
CA CYS A 12 -4.42 -1.80 -10.90
C CYS A 12 -5.29 -2.25 -12.07
N VAL A 13 -6.05 -3.32 -11.87
CA VAL A 13 -7.02 -3.83 -12.86
C VAL A 13 -8.24 -2.91 -12.96
N ILE A 14 -8.70 -2.37 -11.83
CA ILE A 14 -9.86 -1.48 -11.75
C ILE A 14 -9.36 -0.11 -11.22
N PRO A 15 -9.14 0.89 -12.08
CA PRO A 15 -8.49 2.15 -11.69
C PRO A 15 -9.35 3.01 -10.74
N THR A 16 -10.65 2.73 -10.66
CA THR A 16 -11.63 3.44 -9.84
C THR A 16 -11.67 2.96 -8.38
N ASN A 17 -11.01 1.84 -8.05
CA ASN A 17 -10.92 1.32 -6.68
C ASN A 17 -9.50 0.89 -6.27
N CYS A 18 -8.51 1.21 -7.10
CA CYS A 18 -7.13 0.80 -6.92
C CYS A 18 -6.19 1.92 -7.29
N VAL A 19 -5.18 2.10 -6.45
CA VAL A 19 -4.09 3.03 -6.68
C VAL A 19 -2.78 2.27 -6.50
N LEU A 20 -1.86 2.43 -7.45
CA LEU A 20 -0.49 1.98 -7.38
C LEU A 20 0.40 3.18 -7.70
N ILE A 21 1.37 3.44 -6.84
CA ILE A 21 2.31 4.55 -6.97
C ILE A 21 3.71 4.09 -6.59
N GLU A 22 4.69 4.87 -7.03
CA GLU A 22 6.10 4.68 -6.70
C GLU A 22 6.65 5.98 -6.12
N TRP A 23 7.35 5.87 -5.00
CA TRP A 23 8.04 6.98 -4.37
C TRP A 23 9.54 6.71 -4.33
N SER A 24 10.33 7.69 -4.76
CA SER A 24 11.79 7.66 -4.67
C SER A 24 12.26 8.23 -3.34
N PHE A 25 13.25 7.59 -2.71
CA PHE A 25 13.82 8.05 -1.45
C PHE A 25 15.35 7.90 -1.44
N ASP A 26 16.05 8.89 -0.90
CA ASP A 26 17.50 8.81 -0.70
C ASP A 26 17.88 7.67 0.27
N ASN A 27 17.07 7.45 1.30
CA ASN A 27 17.23 6.35 2.25
C ASN A 27 15.98 5.47 2.30
N VAL A 28 15.84 4.59 1.31
CA VAL A 28 14.74 3.65 1.17
C VAL A 28 14.51 2.82 2.44
N LYS A 29 15.58 2.34 3.10
CA LYS A 29 15.43 1.50 4.30
C LYS A 29 14.79 2.27 5.45
N LYS A 30 15.19 3.53 5.67
CA LYS A 30 14.63 4.40 6.71
C LYS A 30 13.18 4.78 6.38
N SER A 31 12.92 5.22 5.15
CA SER A 31 11.56 5.60 4.73
C SER A 31 10.59 4.42 4.75
N TYR A 32 11.06 3.22 4.39
CA TYR A 32 10.26 2.00 4.48
C TYR A 32 9.87 1.69 5.93
N GLY A 33 10.82 1.75 6.88
CA GLY A 33 10.53 1.53 8.29
C GLY A 33 9.42 2.47 8.80
N LYS A 34 9.57 3.77 8.54
CA LYS A 34 8.55 4.77 8.88
C LYS A 34 7.20 4.47 8.24
N LEU A 35 7.17 4.11 6.95
CA LEU A 35 5.93 3.78 6.26
C LEU A 35 5.21 2.60 6.88
N ILE A 36 5.95 1.56 7.29
CA ILE A 36 5.36 0.41 7.98
C ILE A 36 4.78 0.85 9.33
N ASP A 37 5.51 1.66 10.11
CA ASP A 37 5.03 2.14 11.41
C ASP A 37 3.72 2.93 11.26
N ILE A 38 3.63 3.82 10.25
CA ILE A 38 2.41 4.57 9.93
C ILE A 38 1.30 3.62 9.47
N ALA A 39 1.59 2.67 8.58
CA ALA A 39 0.60 1.73 8.04
C ALA A 39 0.02 0.80 9.12
N GLU A 40 0.84 0.34 10.06
CA GLU A 40 0.42 -0.48 11.21
C GLU A 40 -0.37 0.35 12.25
N SER A 41 -0.18 1.67 12.29
CA SER A 41 -0.97 2.58 13.14
C SER A 41 -2.36 2.91 12.58
N LEU A 42 -2.65 2.53 11.33
CA LEU A 42 -3.93 2.81 10.70
C LEU A 42 -5.08 2.11 11.45
N PRO A 43 -6.23 2.77 11.62
CA PRO A 43 -7.38 2.13 12.26
C PRO A 43 -7.89 0.96 11.42
N ARG A 44 -8.24 -0.14 12.08
CA ARG A 44 -8.83 -1.35 11.46
C ARG A 44 -7.92 -2.02 10.42
N VAL A 45 -6.61 -1.94 10.62
CA VAL A 45 -5.62 -2.70 9.87
C VAL A 45 -5.43 -4.08 10.49
N LYS A 46 -5.32 -5.10 9.64
CA LYS A 46 -4.86 -6.44 10.01
C LYS A 46 -3.66 -6.79 9.16
N VAL A 47 -2.50 -6.98 9.78
CA VAL A 47 -1.30 -7.44 9.07
C VAL A 47 -1.51 -8.88 8.61
N ILE A 48 -1.28 -9.12 7.32
CA ILE A 48 -1.40 -10.44 6.69
C ILE A 48 -0.02 -11.01 6.39
N GLU A 49 0.91 -10.18 5.94
CA GLU A 49 2.26 -10.61 5.60
C GLU A 49 3.27 -9.51 5.91
N ARG A 50 4.42 -9.90 6.45
CA ARG A 50 5.56 -9.01 6.70
C ARG A 50 6.84 -9.79 6.46
N THR A 51 7.61 -9.34 5.48
CA THR A 51 8.94 -9.85 5.15
C THR A 51 9.96 -8.71 5.26
N GLU A 52 11.20 -8.96 4.85
CA GLU A 52 12.21 -7.90 4.84
C GLU A 52 11.84 -6.75 3.89
N ASN A 53 11.32 -7.07 2.70
CA ASN A 53 11.10 -6.08 1.64
C ASN A 53 9.62 -5.75 1.39
N TYR A 54 8.72 -6.57 1.90
CA TYR A 54 7.31 -6.51 1.58
C TYR A 54 6.46 -6.53 2.84
N TRP A 55 5.43 -5.70 2.87
CA TRP A 55 4.42 -5.66 3.91
C TRP A 55 3.04 -5.60 3.28
N HIS A 56 2.10 -6.33 3.89
CA HIS A 56 0.71 -6.40 3.46
C HIS A 56 -0.23 -6.34 4.66
N GLY A 57 -1.13 -5.36 4.63
CA GLY A 57 -2.23 -5.25 5.56
C GLY A 57 -3.57 -5.23 4.84
N VAL A 58 -4.61 -5.72 5.51
CA VAL A 58 -6.01 -5.53 5.12
C VAL A 58 -6.60 -4.43 5.97
N VAL A 59 -7.02 -3.33 5.35
CA VAL A 59 -7.64 -2.17 5.99
C VAL A 59 -9.13 -2.18 5.68
N HIS A 60 -9.98 -1.99 6.68
CA HIS A 60 -11.42 -1.87 6.45
C HIS A 60 -11.83 -0.39 6.31
N SER A 61 -12.46 -0.06 5.18
CA SER A 61 -13.01 1.29 4.93
C SER A 61 -14.03 1.69 6.01
N LEU A 62 -14.07 2.99 6.36
CA LEU A 62 -14.83 3.46 7.52
C LEU A 62 -16.35 3.28 7.35
N ILE A 63 -16.88 3.66 6.18
CA ILE A 63 -18.33 3.76 5.94
C ILE A 63 -18.91 2.40 5.51
N PHE A 64 -18.32 1.79 4.48
CA PHE A 64 -18.86 0.55 3.90
C PHE A 64 -18.19 -0.73 4.42
N ARG A 65 -17.12 -0.60 5.23
CA ARG A 65 -16.36 -1.73 5.80
C ARG A 65 -15.84 -2.73 4.76
N PHE A 66 -15.69 -2.31 3.50
CA PHE A 66 -15.05 -3.15 2.50
C PHE A 66 -13.58 -3.38 2.86
N PRO A 67 -13.09 -4.62 2.73
CA PRO A 67 -11.69 -4.94 2.94
C PRO A 67 -10.87 -4.45 1.74
N ASP A 68 -9.92 -3.57 2.03
CA ASP A 68 -8.94 -3.05 1.09
C ASP A 68 -7.58 -3.66 1.41
N ASP A 69 -6.85 -4.10 0.40
CA ASP A 69 -5.45 -4.49 0.52
C ASP A 69 -4.58 -3.22 0.46
N LEU A 70 -3.70 -3.06 1.45
CA LEU A 70 -2.62 -2.08 1.48
C LEU A 70 -1.28 -2.82 1.45
N GLU A 71 -0.51 -2.58 0.40
CA GLU A 71 0.72 -3.31 0.11
C GLU A 71 1.87 -2.32 -0.07
N ILE A 72 3.00 -2.60 0.57
CA ILE A 72 4.18 -1.73 0.57
C ILE A 72 5.39 -2.60 0.24
N LEU A 73 6.05 -2.29 -0.87
CA LEU A 73 7.21 -3.01 -1.37
C LEU A 73 8.39 -2.06 -1.52
N LYS A 74 9.48 -2.30 -0.77
CA LYS A 74 10.73 -1.58 -0.99
C LYS A 74 11.56 -2.28 -2.07
N ILE A 75 12.15 -1.49 -2.96
CA ILE A 75 13.01 -1.96 -4.05
C ILE A 75 14.35 -1.22 -3.92
N PRO A 76 15.27 -1.69 -3.03
CA PRO A 76 16.45 -0.93 -2.63
C PRO A 76 17.40 -0.61 -3.78
N ASN A 77 17.56 -1.54 -4.72
CA ASN A 77 18.41 -1.38 -5.91
C ASN A 77 17.93 -0.26 -6.85
N LYS A 78 16.65 0.13 -6.80
CA LYS A 78 16.08 1.23 -7.59
C LYS A 78 15.91 2.52 -6.79
N GLY A 79 16.15 2.51 -5.48
CA GLY A 79 15.92 3.70 -4.65
C GLY A 79 14.43 4.03 -4.44
N ILE A 80 13.52 3.07 -4.64
CA ILE A 80 12.06 3.31 -4.60
C ILE A 80 11.31 2.43 -3.60
N ILE A 81 10.12 2.90 -3.24
CA ILE A 81 9.08 2.13 -2.55
C ILE A 81 7.82 2.19 -3.40
N GLN A 82 7.27 1.02 -3.74
CA GLN A 82 5.96 0.92 -4.35
C GLN A 82 4.90 0.78 -3.26
N VAL A 83 3.80 1.51 -3.41
CA VAL A 83 2.65 1.43 -2.52
C VAL A 83 1.40 1.18 -3.35
N ARG A 84 0.66 0.14 -3.00
CA ARG A 84 -0.61 -0.21 -3.62
C ARG A 84 -1.72 -0.23 -2.59
N SER A 85 -2.85 0.36 -2.92
CA SER A 85 -4.07 0.31 -2.11
C SER A 85 -5.23 -0.04 -3.02
N ALA A 86 -5.90 -1.15 -2.76
CA ALA A 86 -6.93 -1.69 -3.64
C ALA A 86 -8.09 -2.34 -2.88
N SER A 87 -9.33 -2.02 -3.26
CA SER A 87 -10.50 -2.72 -2.73
C SER A 87 -10.62 -4.12 -3.31
N ARG A 88 -10.92 -5.11 -2.47
CA ARG A 88 -11.18 -6.49 -2.91
C ARG A 88 -12.50 -6.67 -3.64
N LEU A 89 -13.45 -5.76 -3.39
CA LEU A 89 -14.83 -5.82 -3.86
C LEU A 89 -15.27 -4.44 -4.36
N GLY A 90 -16.23 -4.45 -5.29
CA GLY A 90 -16.83 -3.25 -5.85
C GLY A 90 -16.03 -2.63 -7.00
N LEU A 91 -16.70 -1.80 -7.80
CA LEU A 91 -16.08 -1.09 -8.93
C LEU A 91 -15.54 0.29 -8.56
N GLY A 92 -15.83 0.80 -7.36
CA GLY A 92 -15.39 2.12 -6.94
C GLY A 92 -15.33 2.25 -5.42
N ASP A 93 -14.47 3.14 -4.94
CA ASP A 93 -14.16 3.33 -3.52
C ASP A 93 -14.35 4.78 -3.04
N LEU A 94 -14.89 5.67 -3.90
CA LEU A 94 -15.03 7.10 -3.65
C LEU A 94 -13.69 7.81 -3.29
N GLY A 95 -12.58 7.30 -3.81
CA GLY A 95 -11.24 7.84 -3.57
C GLY A 95 -10.62 7.41 -2.24
N VAL A 96 -11.23 6.49 -1.49
CA VAL A 96 -10.70 6.02 -0.20
C VAL A 96 -9.28 5.48 -0.32
N ASN A 97 -8.96 4.68 -1.34
CA ASN A 97 -7.61 4.14 -1.52
C ASN A 97 -6.59 5.22 -1.89
N ARG A 98 -6.98 6.22 -2.70
CA ARG A 98 -6.13 7.38 -3.02
C ARG A 98 -5.83 8.20 -1.78
N ASN A 99 -6.87 8.58 -1.04
CA ASN A 99 -6.73 9.37 0.18
C ASN A 99 -5.88 8.64 1.22
N ARG A 100 -5.97 7.30 1.31
CA ARG A 100 -5.11 6.50 2.19
C ARG A 100 -3.63 6.67 1.84
N ILE A 101 -3.28 6.55 0.57
CA ILE A 101 -1.89 6.70 0.11
C ILE A 101 -1.38 8.11 0.35
N GLU A 102 -2.18 9.13 0.07
CA GLU A 102 -1.82 10.54 0.33
C GLU A 102 -1.60 10.78 1.82
N ASN A 103 -2.45 10.23 2.69
CA ASN A 103 -2.29 10.31 4.14
C ASN A 103 -1.01 9.61 4.64
N LEU A 104 -0.65 8.46 4.07
CA LEU A 104 0.62 7.80 4.37
C LEU A 104 1.80 8.69 4.01
N TYR A 105 1.76 9.30 2.81
CA TYR A 105 2.82 10.19 2.35
C TYR A 105 2.96 11.45 3.20
N SER A 106 1.85 12.04 3.63
CA SER A 106 1.86 13.25 4.43
C SER A 106 2.51 13.10 5.82
N GLN A 107 2.63 11.86 6.31
CA GLN A 107 3.17 11.53 7.63
C GLN A 107 4.63 11.05 7.61
N LEU A 108 5.23 10.93 6.42
CA LEU A 108 6.58 10.42 6.19
C LEU A 108 7.67 11.45 6.55
#